data_AF-A0A7W5ETB0-F1
#
_entry.id   AF-A0A7W5ETB0-F1
#
_cell.length_a   1.000
_cell.length_b   1.000
_cell.length_c   1.000
_cell.angle_alpha   90.00
_cell.angle_beta   90.00
_cell.angle_gamma   90.00
#
_symmetry.space_group_name_H-M   'P 1'
#
loop_
_entity.id
_entity.type
_entity.pdbx_description
1 polymer ?
#
loop_
_entity_poly.entity_id
_entity_poly.type
_entity_poly.pdbx_seq_one_letter_code
_entity_poly.pdbx_strand_id
1 'polypeptide(L)'
;MTLDQLKQLINEQDEAQRTASAAVRPAHTAAMEAAQELREKLEGSTDQLAQRDALKAVVEAAAGKVFSTKASLPQAGIILGQHAAAAADRPGVPAAAGRDGKWLIAHAMSSTAGYSPKQRQQVVAALVLAANGAGIETGLIEFPNSWADFPSMGNLEQMAETMDPDAVAAMRAEQAEQAALLAEALRLEDALKQARPRLAAVGAGKDEMVVTVKNTRGGSIGVAGVTFEPGNNEVSAEQFAKVRGKKSFEAQVKDGFLEVVSNSVIVEEV
;
A
#
# COMPACT_ATOMS: atom_id res chain seq x y z
N MET A 1 -0.66 -54.98 -14.44
CA MET A 1 0.04 -53.68 -14.55
C MET A 1 1.45 -53.88 -14.05
N THR A 2 2.45 -53.63 -14.90
CA THR A 2 3.87 -53.78 -14.55
C THR A 2 4.45 -52.45 -14.05
N LEU A 3 5.61 -52.51 -13.41
CA LEU A 3 6.35 -51.31 -12.99
C LEU A 3 6.69 -50.41 -14.18
N ASP A 4 7.05 -50.99 -15.32
CA ASP A 4 7.37 -50.24 -16.53
C ASP A 4 6.14 -49.55 -17.13
N GLN A 5 4.97 -50.21 -17.08
CA GLN A 5 3.70 -49.60 -17.46
C GLN A 5 3.31 -48.43 -16.54
N LEU A 6 3.58 -48.53 -15.23
CA LEU A 6 3.35 -47.43 -14.29
C LEU A 6 4.27 -46.24 -14.56
N LYS A 7 5.57 -46.49 -14.79
CA LYS A 7 6.54 -45.44 -15.13
C LYS A 7 6.15 -44.71 -16.41
N GLN A 8 5.69 -45.44 -17.43
CA GLN A 8 5.23 -44.84 -18.67
C GLN A 8 4.01 -43.94 -18.46
N LEU A 9 3.01 -44.39 -17.69
CA LEU A 9 1.83 -43.57 -17.37
C LEU A 9 2.19 -42.31 -16.56
N ILE A 10 3.14 -42.41 -15.62
CA ILE A 10 3.65 -41.26 -14.87
C ILE A 10 4.35 -40.27 -15.80
N ASN A 11 5.21 -40.75 -16.71
CA ASN A 11 5.89 -39.89 -17.67
C ASN A 11 4.92 -39.20 -18.64
N GLU A 12 3.89 -39.90 -19.12
CA GLU A 12 2.85 -39.34 -19.98
C GLU A 12 2.02 -38.27 -19.25
N GLN A 13 1.70 -38.49 -17.98
CA GLN A 13 1.05 -37.51 -17.13
C GLN A 13 1.94 -36.26 -16.93
N ASP A 14 3.21 -36.45 -16.58
CA ASP A 14 4.17 -35.36 -16.35
C ASP A 14 4.33 -34.49 -17.60
N GLU A 15 4.43 -35.10 -18.78
CA GLU A 15 4.56 -34.39 -20.05
C GLU A 15 3.30 -33.58 -20.40
N ALA A 16 2.11 -34.14 -20.11
CA ALA A 16 0.85 -33.43 -20.28
C ALA A 16 0.75 -32.22 -19.35
N GLN A 17 1.20 -32.34 -18.11
CA GLN A 17 1.24 -31.22 -17.16
C GLN A 17 2.24 -30.15 -17.58
N ARG A 18 3.44 -30.53 -18.07
CA ARG A 18 4.43 -29.59 -18.63
C ARG A 18 3.86 -28.80 -19.79
N THR A 19 3.20 -29.47 -20.72
CA THR A 19 2.57 -28.83 -21.88
C THR A 19 1.48 -27.85 -21.46
N ALA A 20 0.60 -28.25 -20.53
CA ALA A 20 -0.46 -27.37 -20.02
C ALA A 20 0.10 -26.16 -19.27
N SER A 21 1.12 -26.36 -18.43
CA SER A 21 1.79 -25.28 -17.71
C SER A 21 2.47 -24.30 -18.67
N ALA A 22 3.18 -24.80 -19.69
CA ALA A 22 3.81 -23.97 -20.71
C ALA A 22 2.78 -23.17 -21.53
N ALA A 23 1.61 -23.74 -21.81
CA ALA A 23 0.53 -23.07 -22.53
C ALA A 23 -0.13 -21.94 -21.71
N VAL A 24 -0.24 -22.09 -20.39
CA VAL A 24 -0.88 -21.10 -19.50
C VAL A 24 0.09 -20.01 -19.03
N ARG A 25 1.40 -20.29 -19.03
CA ARG A 25 2.45 -19.37 -18.54
C ARG A 25 2.38 -17.97 -19.18
N PRO A 26 2.24 -17.79 -20.51
CA PRO A 26 2.18 -16.46 -21.11
C PRO A 26 0.97 -15.64 -20.63
N ALA A 27 -0.20 -16.28 -20.48
CA ALA A 27 -1.40 -15.61 -19.97
C ALA A 27 -1.26 -15.22 -18.49
N HIS A 28 -0.61 -16.08 -17.69
CA HIS A 28 -0.30 -15.77 -16.28
C HIS A 28 0.68 -14.61 -16.16
N THR A 29 1.76 -14.60 -16.94
CA THR A 29 2.74 -13.49 -16.97
C THR A 29 2.07 -12.18 -17.38
N ALA A 30 1.27 -12.18 -18.47
CA ALA A 30 0.57 -10.98 -18.91
C ALA A 30 -0.43 -10.45 -17.86
N ALA A 31 -1.13 -11.34 -17.15
CA ALA A 31 -2.03 -10.95 -16.07
C ALA A 31 -1.28 -10.37 -14.86
N MET A 32 -0.12 -10.93 -14.52
CA MET A 32 0.76 -10.42 -13.46
C MET A 32 1.31 -9.03 -13.81
N GLU A 33 1.81 -8.83 -15.03
CA GLU A 33 2.31 -7.55 -15.51
C GLU A 33 1.21 -6.48 -15.47
N ALA A 34 0.02 -6.79 -16.01
CA ALA A 34 -1.12 -5.87 -15.98
C ALA A 34 -1.57 -5.52 -14.55
N ALA A 35 -1.55 -6.48 -13.62
CA ALA A 35 -1.88 -6.23 -12.21
C ALA A 35 -0.84 -5.32 -11.54
N GLN A 36 0.45 -5.51 -11.83
CA GLN A 36 1.54 -4.68 -11.33
C GLN A 36 1.46 -3.25 -11.88
N GLU A 37 1.25 -3.09 -13.19
CA GLU A 37 1.07 -1.78 -13.83
C GLU A 37 -0.11 -1.01 -13.22
N LEU A 38 -1.24 -1.70 -13.01
CA LEU A 38 -2.43 -1.10 -12.41
C LEU A 38 -2.15 -0.67 -10.96
N ARG A 39 -1.44 -1.50 -10.18
CA ARG A 39 -1.03 -1.15 -8.80
C ARG A 39 -0.14 0.08 -8.79
N GLU A 40 0.92 0.11 -9.59
CA GLU A 40 1.87 1.24 -9.63
C GLU A 40 1.17 2.55 -10.03
N LYS A 41 0.24 2.48 -10.98
CA LYS A 41 -0.55 3.64 -11.40
C LYS A 41 -1.46 4.17 -10.28
N LEU A 42 -2.08 3.28 -9.50
CA LEU A 42 -3.00 3.65 -8.41
C LEU A 42 -2.27 4.02 -7.11
N GLU A 43 -1.07 3.50 -6.88
CA GLU A 43 -0.22 3.86 -5.74
C GLU A 43 0.22 5.33 -5.83
N GLY A 44 0.60 5.79 -7.02
CA GLY A 44 0.96 7.21 -7.24
C GLY A 44 -0.19 8.19 -7.00
N SER A 45 -1.45 7.76 -7.13
CA SER A 45 -2.62 8.64 -6.91
C SER A 45 -3.09 8.70 -5.45
N THR A 46 -2.55 7.82 -4.59
CA THR A 46 -2.83 7.78 -3.14
C THR A 46 -1.69 8.35 -2.30
N ASP A 47 -0.66 8.93 -2.93
CA ASP A 47 0.45 9.60 -2.25
C ASP A 47 -0.01 10.87 -1.50
N GLN A 48 0.57 11.10 -0.33
CA GLN A 48 0.37 12.27 0.51
C GLN A 48 0.73 13.58 -0.23
N LEU A 49 1.71 13.54 -1.14
CA LEU A 49 2.06 14.69 -1.98
C LEU A 49 0.94 15.02 -2.96
N ALA A 50 0.39 14.03 -3.66
CA ALA A 50 -0.74 14.21 -4.57
C ALA A 50 -1.98 14.74 -3.83
N GLN A 51 -2.24 14.24 -2.61
CA GLN A 51 -3.33 14.74 -1.76
C GLN A 51 -3.11 16.22 -1.37
N ARG A 52 -1.88 16.60 -1.01
CA ARG A 52 -1.54 18.01 -0.69
C ARG A 52 -1.76 18.93 -1.88
N ASP A 53 -1.33 18.52 -3.07
CA ASP A 53 -1.51 19.29 -4.30
C ASP A 53 -2.99 19.44 -4.68
N ALA A 54 -3.78 18.39 -4.53
CA ALA A 54 -5.23 18.44 -4.77
C ALA A 54 -5.93 19.44 -3.82
N LEU A 55 -5.63 19.37 -2.51
CA LEU A 55 -6.18 20.31 -1.53
C LEU A 55 -5.73 21.75 -1.77
N LYS A 56 -4.46 21.94 -2.13
CA LYS A 56 -3.93 23.26 -2.54
C LYS A 56 -4.74 23.84 -3.68
N ALA A 57 -4.98 23.07 -4.74
CA ALA A 57 -5.74 23.51 -5.89
C ALA A 57 -7.18 23.92 -5.53
N VAL A 58 -7.85 23.14 -4.66
CA VAL A 58 -9.18 23.47 -4.12
C VAL A 58 -9.16 24.82 -3.40
N VAL A 59 -8.21 25.01 -2.48
CA VAL A 59 -8.10 26.24 -1.69
C VAL A 59 -7.79 27.45 -2.58
N GLU A 60 -6.86 27.34 -3.53
CA GLU A 60 -6.49 28.44 -4.42
C GLU A 60 -7.64 28.85 -5.35
N ALA A 61 -8.33 27.87 -5.95
CA ALA A 61 -9.48 28.13 -6.81
C ALA A 61 -10.62 28.81 -6.04
N ALA A 62 -10.88 28.37 -4.80
CA ALA A 62 -11.89 28.97 -3.95
C ALA A 62 -11.48 30.37 -3.45
N ALA A 63 -10.22 30.58 -3.08
CA ALA A 63 -9.69 31.86 -2.62
C ALA A 63 -9.85 32.95 -3.68
N GLY A 64 -9.57 32.62 -4.95
CA GLY A 64 -9.78 33.52 -6.08
C GLY A 64 -11.24 33.93 -6.28
N LYS A 65 -12.21 33.09 -5.89
CA LYS A 65 -13.64 33.43 -5.97
C LYS A 65 -14.08 34.39 -4.86
N VAL A 66 -13.51 34.25 -3.65
CA VAL A 66 -13.84 35.08 -2.48
C VAL A 66 -13.49 36.56 -2.73
N PHE A 67 -12.33 36.83 -3.35
CA PHE A 67 -11.88 38.18 -3.71
C PHE A 67 -11.65 38.31 -5.22
N SER A 68 -12.71 38.07 -5.97
CA SER A 68 -12.67 37.93 -7.44
C SER A 68 -12.54 39.24 -8.23
N THR A 69 -12.64 40.40 -7.59
CA THR A 69 -12.55 41.71 -8.27
C THR A 69 -11.37 42.53 -7.74
N LYS A 70 -10.73 43.33 -8.61
CA LYS A 70 -9.65 44.25 -8.19
C LYS A 70 -10.08 45.18 -7.05
N ALA A 71 -11.36 45.55 -6.98
CA ALA A 71 -11.91 46.37 -5.91
C ALA A 71 -11.99 45.65 -4.55
N SER A 72 -11.98 44.31 -4.55
CA SER A 72 -12.02 43.48 -3.34
C SER A 72 -10.63 43.10 -2.79
N LEU A 73 -9.56 43.30 -3.57
CA LEU A 73 -8.17 43.03 -3.12
C LEU A 73 -7.72 43.93 -1.95
N PRO A 74 -8.02 45.24 -1.91
CA PRO A 74 -7.71 46.06 -0.75
C PRO A 74 -8.41 45.57 0.52
N GLN A 75 -9.64 45.06 0.39
CA GLN A 75 -10.37 44.48 1.52
C GLN A 75 -9.69 43.22 2.04
N ALA A 76 -9.15 42.37 1.16
CA ALA A 76 -8.35 41.22 1.56
C ALA A 76 -7.10 41.64 2.35
N GLY A 77 -6.42 42.71 1.94
CA GLY A 77 -5.30 43.30 2.68
C GLY A 77 -5.69 43.79 4.08
N ILE A 78 -6.84 44.47 4.21
CA ILE A 78 -7.36 44.90 5.53
C ILE A 78 -7.66 43.70 6.43
N ILE A 79 -8.35 42.69 5.91
CA ILE A 79 -8.70 41.47 6.66
C ILE A 79 -7.43 40.73 7.11
N LEU A 80 -6.44 40.64 6.23
CA LEU A 80 -5.14 40.07 6.54
C LEU A 80 -4.45 40.84 7.67
N GLY A 81 -4.36 42.17 7.58
CA GLY A 81 -3.72 43.00 8.61
C GLY A 81 -4.42 42.91 9.96
N GLN A 82 -5.76 42.90 9.97
CA GLN A 82 -6.55 42.72 11.18
C GLN A 82 -6.34 41.33 11.80
N HIS A 83 -6.29 40.29 10.97
CA HIS A 83 -6.01 38.94 11.44
C HIS A 83 -4.59 38.83 12.03
N ALA A 84 -3.60 39.39 11.34
CA ALA A 84 -2.21 39.37 11.78
C ALA A 84 -1.99 40.10 13.11
N ALA A 85 -2.63 41.27 13.29
CA ALA A 85 -2.64 41.98 14.56
C ALA A 85 -3.32 41.15 15.68
N ALA A 86 -4.52 40.62 15.40
CA ALA A 86 -5.25 39.80 16.36
C ALA A 86 -4.52 38.49 16.72
N ALA A 87 -3.67 37.97 15.84
CA ALA A 87 -2.84 36.81 16.12
C ALA A 87 -1.68 37.15 17.07
N ALA A 88 -1.02 38.29 16.86
CA ALA A 88 0.08 38.75 17.70
C ALA A 88 -0.35 39.09 19.14
N ASP A 89 -1.60 39.52 19.34
CA ASP A 89 -2.15 39.87 20.65
C ASP A 89 -2.56 38.65 21.50
N ARG A 90 -2.39 37.42 20.98
CA ARG A 90 -2.82 36.21 21.69
C ARG A 90 -1.84 35.79 22.79
N PRO A 91 -2.34 35.39 23.97
CA PRO A 91 -1.50 34.82 25.01
C PRO A 91 -0.67 33.63 24.51
N GLY A 92 0.64 33.68 24.73
CA GLY A 92 1.57 32.61 24.35
C GLY A 92 2.03 32.64 22.88
N VAL A 93 1.58 33.61 22.07
CA VAL A 93 2.06 33.79 20.70
C VAL A 93 3.23 34.80 20.68
N PRO A 94 4.33 34.53 19.95
CA PRO A 94 5.43 35.49 19.82
C PRO A 94 4.95 36.78 19.16
N ALA A 95 5.43 37.93 19.64
CA ALA A 95 5.07 39.24 19.06
C ALA A 95 5.45 39.37 17.57
N ALA A 96 6.45 38.62 17.11
CA ALA A 96 6.86 38.59 15.71
C ALA A 96 5.90 37.80 14.81
N ALA A 97 5.00 36.97 15.35
CA ALA A 97 4.10 36.11 14.58
C ALA A 97 3.17 36.90 13.66
N GLY A 98 2.72 38.09 14.07
CA GLY A 98 1.91 38.98 13.24
C GLY A 98 2.65 39.56 12.03
N ARG A 99 3.97 39.38 11.94
CA ARG A 99 4.79 39.79 10.79
C ARG A 99 5.31 38.61 9.96
N ASP A 100 5.07 37.38 10.43
CA ASP A 100 5.52 36.15 9.78
C ASP A 100 4.35 35.48 9.06
N GLY A 101 4.27 35.67 7.75
CA GLY A 101 3.25 35.07 6.90
C GLY A 101 3.28 33.53 6.92
N LYS A 102 4.44 32.90 7.12
CA LYS A 102 4.51 31.43 7.26
C LYS A 102 3.81 30.98 8.52
N TRP A 103 4.04 31.69 9.63
CA TRP A 103 3.36 31.39 10.89
C TRP A 103 1.85 31.57 10.77
N LEU A 104 1.41 32.68 10.17
CA LEU A 104 -0.01 32.99 9.98
C LEU A 104 -0.72 31.93 9.13
N ILE A 105 -0.08 31.47 8.05
CA ILE A 105 -0.60 30.38 7.21
C ILE A 105 -0.66 29.06 8.00
N ALA A 106 0.46 28.67 8.64
CA ALA A 106 0.54 27.39 9.36
C ALA A 106 -0.50 27.27 10.47
N HIS A 107 -0.84 28.39 11.11
CA HIS A 107 -1.75 28.45 12.25
C HIS A 107 -3.14 29.00 11.89
N ALA A 108 -3.47 29.22 10.63
CA ALA A 108 -4.72 29.86 10.18
C ALA A 108 -5.97 29.25 10.86
N MET A 109 -6.04 27.91 10.96
CA MET A 109 -7.19 27.22 11.55
C MET A 109 -7.31 27.43 13.06
N SER A 110 -6.21 27.23 13.80
CA SER A 110 -6.18 27.46 15.25
C SER A 110 -6.38 28.95 15.60
N SER A 111 -5.80 29.84 14.80
CA SER A 111 -5.87 31.28 14.98
C SER A 111 -7.24 31.87 14.59
N THR A 112 -8.13 31.08 14.01
CA THR A 112 -9.51 31.50 13.64
C THR A 112 -10.58 30.65 14.31
N ALA A 113 -10.24 29.88 15.35
CA ALA A 113 -11.15 28.96 16.03
C ALA A 113 -12.46 29.63 16.53
N GLY A 114 -12.39 30.87 17.00
CA GLY A 114 -13.54 31.64 17.47
C GLY A 114 -14.25 32.50 16.40
N TYR A 115 -13.83 32.43 15.14
CA TYR A 115 -14.40 33.24 14.07
C TYR A 115 -15.64 32.57 13.49
N SER A 116 -16.58 33.38 12.96
CA SER A 116 -17.68 32.82 12.16
C SER A 116 -17.13 32.13 10.90
N PRO A 117 -17.88 31.16 10.31
CA PRO A 117 -17.43 30.45 9.11
C PRO A 117 -17.03 31.39 7.97
N LYS A 118 -17.82 32.45 7.73
CA LYS A 118 -17.55 33.45 6.69
C LYS A 118 -16.27 34.24 6.95
N GLN A 119 -16.04 34.67 8.20
CA GLN A 119 -14.81 35.38 8.57
C GLN A 119 -13.58 34.47 8.41
N ARG A 120 -13.71 33.20 8.81
CA ARG A 120 -12.65 32.21 8.63
C ARG A 120 -12.32 32.01 7.15
N GLN A 121 -13.32 31.85 6.31
CA GLN A 121 -13.16 31.73 4.86
C GLN A 121 -12.45 32.96 4.26
N GLN A 122 -12.83 34.17 4.68
CA GLN A 122 -12.17 35.40 4.23
C GLN A 122 -10.70 35.49 4.66
N VAL A 123 -10.37 35.07 5.88
CA VAL A 123 -8.99 35.04 6.37
C VAL A 123 -8.15 34.04 5.58
N VAL A 124 -8.65 32.81 5.40
CA VAL A 124 -7.95 31.78 4.62
C VAL A 124 -7.70 32.26 3.19
N ALA A 125 -8.72 32.82 2.53
CA ALA A 125 -8.59 33.37 1.19
C ALA A 125 -7.55 34.50 1.10
N ALA A 126 -7.54 35.43 2.06
CA ALA A 126 -6.59 36.53 2.09
C ALA A 126 -5.13 36.05 2.28
N LEU A 127 -4.90 35.07 3.16
CA LEU A 127 -3.59 34.47 3.39
C LEU A 127 -3.03 33.78 2.14
N VAL A 128 -3.88 33.01 1.44
CA VAL A 128 -3.51 32.28 0.23
C VAL A 128 -3.20 33.24 -0.92
N LEU A 129 -4.05 34.24 -1.14
CA LEU A 129 -3.82 35.24 -2.18
C LEU A 129 -2.58 36.11 -1.90
N ALA A 130 -2.30 36.41 -0.63
CA ALA A 130 -1.08 37.13 -0.23
C ALA A 130 0.19 36.33 -0.55
N ALA A 131 0.21 35.03 -0.23
CA ALA A 131 1.33 34.16 -0.54
C ALA A 131 1.52 33.92 -2.05
N ASN A 132 0.43 33.89 -2.80
CA ASN A 132 0.46 33.75 -4.26
C ASN A 132 0.80 35.06 -5.00
N GLY A 133 1.05 36.15 -4.28
CA GLY A 133 1.43 37.44 -4.88
C GLY A 133 0.33 38.06 -5.75
N ALA A 134 -0.95 37.76 -5.46
CA ALA A 134 -2.09 38.12 -6.30
C ALA A 134 -2.49 39.61 -6.23
N GLY A 135 -1.54 40.51 -5.96
CA GLY A 135 -1.77 41.96 -5.91
C GLY A 135 -2.43 42.46 -4.63
N ILE A 136 -2.36 41.69 -3.54
CA ILE A 136 -2.75 42.16 -2.20
C ILE A 136 -1.58 42.90 -1.57
N GLU A 137 -1.82 44.10 -1.05
CA GLU A 137 -0.85 44.81 -0.22
C GLU A 137 -0.75 44.11 1.16
N THR A 138 0.36 43.43 1.42
CA THR A 138 0.63 42.72 2.69
C THR A 138 1.27 43.62 3.75
N GLY A 139 1.56 44.89 3.41
CA GLY A 139 2.26 45.82 4.28
C GLY A 139 3.68 45.35 4.60
N LEU A 140 3.98 45.20 5.91
CA LEU A 140 5.28 44.74 6.42
C LEU A 140 5.30 43.25 6.80
N ILE A 141 4.27 42.48 6.40
CA ILE A 141 4.20 41.04 6.67
C ILE A 141 4.94 40.31 5.55
N GLU A 142 5.92 39.48 5.93
CA GLU A 142 6.71 38.70 4.99
C GLU A 142 6.00 37.38 4.67
N PHE A 143 5.60 37.20 3.41
CA PHE A 143 4.94 35.98 2.95
C PHE A 143 5.89 35.06 2.18
N PRO A 144 5.71 33.73 2.30
CA PRO A 144 6.42 32.79 1.46
C PRO A 144 5.86 32.75 0.03
N ASN A 145 6.68 32.27 -0.91
CA ASN A 145 6.29 32.07 -2.31
C ASN A 145 5.45 30.80 -2.56
N SER A 146 5.39 29.87 -1.60
CA SER A 146 4.56 28.66 -1.64
C SER A 146 3.89 28.48 -0.29
N TRP A 147 2.58 28.66 -0.17
CA TRP A 147 1.90 28.59 1.13
C TRP A 147 1.60 27.16 1.58
N ALA A 148 1.38 26.26 0.62
CA ALA A 148 0.79 24.96 0.86
C ALA A 148 1.68 24.02 1.67
N ASP A 149 2.97 24.31 1.79
CA ASP A 149 3.95 23.49 2.53
C ASP A 149 3.96 23.76 4.04
N PHE A 150 3.43 24.91 4.47
CA PHE A 150 3.45 25.35 5.86
C PHE A 150 2.37 24.76 6.77
N PRO A 151 1.10 24.62 6.35
CA PRO A 151 0.11 23.96 7.18
C PRO A 151 0.41 22.47 7.30
N SER A 152 0.10 21.90 8.46
CA SER A 152 -0.01 20.45 8.62
C SER A 152 -1.10 19.91 7.70
N MET A 153 -1.05 18.62 7.35
CA MET A 153 -2.04 18.05 6.45
C MET A 153 -3.47 18.21 6.97
N GLY A 154 -3.69 17.99 8.28
CA GLY A 154 -4.99 18.22 8.91
C GLY A 154 -5.44 19.70 8.87
N ASN A 155 -4.52 20.66 8.99
CA ASN A 155 -4.88 22.07 8.83
C ASN A 155 -5.21 22.40 7.38
N LEU A 156 -4.49 21.83 6.42
CA LEU A 156 -4.75 22.02 4.99
C LEU A 156 -6.12 21.46 4.59
N GLU A 157 -6.48 20.28 5.09
CA GLU A 157 -7.83 19.72 4.91
C GLU A 157 -8.90 20.64 5.49
N GLN A 158 -8.73 21.12 6.72
CA GLN A 158 -9.69 22.04 7.33
C GLN A 158 -9.77 23.39 6.59
N MET A 159 -8.66 23.88 6.04
CA MET A 159 -8.64 25.06 5.18
C MET A 159 -9.44 24.81 3.91
N ALA A 160 -9.23 23.66 3.25
CA ALA A 160 -9.99 23.28 2.05
C ALA A 160 -11.48 23.12 2.34
N GLU A 161 -11.86 22.44 3.43
CA GLU A 161 -13.26 22.28 3.85
C GLU A 161 -13.93 23.62 4.18
N THR A 162 -13.19 24.55 4.78
CA THR A 162 -13.69 25.91 5.04
C THR A 162 -13.95 26.67 3.74
N MET A 163 -13.13 26.42 2.72
CA MET A 163 -13.15 27.16 1.47
C MET A 163 -14.17 26.61 0.47
N ASP A 164 -14.21 25.29 0.28
CA ASP A 164 -15.08 24.59 -0.66
C ASP A 164 -15.35 23.15 -0.16
N PRO A 165 -16.36 22.96 0.73
CA PRO A 165 -16.64 21.66 1.31
C PRO A 165 -17.12 20.63 0.29
N ASP A 166 -17.83 21.08 -0.77
CA ASP A 166 -18.35 20.19 -1.81
C ASP A 166 -17.20 19.64 -2.67
N ALA A 167 -16.22 20.47 -3.02
CA ALA A 167 -15.02 20.02 -3.73
C ALA A 167 -14.19 19.02 -2.90
N VAL A 168 -14.06 19.24 -1.59
CA VAL A 168 -13.38 18.28 -0.70
C VAL A 168 -14.15 16.97 -0.59
N ALA A 169 -15.48 17.02 -0.50
CA ALA A 169 -16.30 15.81 -0.47
C ALA A 169 -16.18 15.00 -1.77
N ALA A 170 -16.18 15.66 -2.93
CA ALA A 170 -15.95 15.03 -4.23
C ALA A 170 -14.56 14.39 -4.31
N MET A 171 -13.51 15.12 -3.89
CA MET A 171 -12.14 14.61 -3.84
C MET A 171 -12.02 13.36 -2.94
N ARG A 172 -12.65 13.37 -1.76
CA ARG A 172 -12.68 12.21 -0.85
C ARG A 172 -13.40 11.01 -1.46
N ALA A 173 -14.50 11.23 -2.18
CA ALA A 173 -15.22 10.16 -2.86
C ALA A 173 -14.35 9.51 -3.94
N GLU A 174 -13.65 10.33 -4.74
CA GLU A 174 -12.71 9.84 -5.76
C GLU A 174 -11.55 9.05 -5.13
N GLN A 175 -10.96 9.56 -4.05
CA GLN A 175 -9.90 8.85 -3.32
C GLN A 175 -10.37 7.51 -2.73
N ALA A 176 -11.60 7.46 -2.21
CA ALA A 176 -12.18 6.22 -1.71
C ALA A 176 -12.38 5.18 -2.83
N GLU A 177 -12.83 5.63 -4.02
CA GLU A 177 -12.94 4.76 -5.20
C GLU A 177 -11.58 4.25 -5.66
N GLN A 178 -10.57 5.12 -5.75
CA GLN A 178 -9.20 4.73 -6.12
C GLN A 178 -8.59 3.75 -5.10
N ALA A 179 -8.81 3.98 -3.80
CA ALA A 179 -8.35 3.06 -2.75
C ALA A 179 -9.03 1.69 -2.84
N ALA A 180 -10.32 1.64 -3.18
CA ALA A 180 -11.03 0.39 -3.42
C ALA A 180 -10.48 -0.36 -4.64
N LEU A 181 -10.18 0.35 -5.73
CA LEU A 181 -9.54 -0.23 -6.92
C LEU A 181 -8.14 -0.76 -6.62
N LEU A 182 -7.35 -0.02 -5.83
CA LEU A 182 -6.01 -0.46 -5.41
C LEU A 182 -6.08 -1.72 -4.54
N ALA A 183 -7.02 -1.77 -3.59
CA ALA A 183 -7.23 -2.94 -2.75
C ALA A 183 -7.60 -4.18 -3.58
N GLU A 184 -8.45 -4.03 -4.59
CA GLU A 184 -8.81 -5.11 -5.49
C GLU A 184 -7.62 -5.55 -6.37
N ALA A 185 -6.83 -4.60 -6.89
CA ALA A 185 -5.63 -4.90 -7.67
C ALA A 185 -4.60 -5.70 -6.85
N LEU A 186 -4.36 -5.31 -5.59
CA LEU A 186 -3.50 -6.05 -4.67
C LEU A 186 -4.02 -7.46 -4.39
N ARG A 187 -5.34 -7.60 -4.17
CA ARG A 187 -5.98 -8.91 -3.98
C ARG A 187 -5.78 -9.82 -5.20
N LEU A 188 -5.91 -9.28 -6.40
CA LEU A 188 -5.71 -10.01 -7.65
C LEU A 188 -4.24 -10.39 -7.85
N GLU A 189 -3.29 -9.48 -7.57
CA GLU A 189 -1.85 -9.76 -7.60
C GLU A 189 -1.49 -10.91 -6.64
N ASP A 190 -2.01 -10.88 -5.42
CA ASP A 190 -1.78 -11.94 -4.42
C ASP A 190 -2.40 -13.28 -4.84
N ALA A 191 -3.62 -13.25 -5.38
CA ALA A 191 -4.25 -14.45 -5.93
C ALA A 191 -3.43 -15.05 -7.08
N LEU A 192 -2.91 -14.22 -7.99
CA LEU A 192 -2.06 -14.66 -9.10
C LEU A 192 -0.69 -15.18 -8.63
N LYS A 193 -0.10 -14.61 -7.57
CA LYS A 193 1.11 -15.13 -6.93
C LYS A 193 0.89 -16.51 -6.32
N GLN A 194 -0.28 -16.75 -5.71
CA GLN A 194 -0.64 -18.06 -5.15
C GLN A 194 -0.98 -19.09 -6.24
N ALA A 195 -1.67 -18.66 -7.30
CA ALA A 195 -2.08 -19.49 -8.43
C ALA A 195 -0.96 -19.72 -9.47
N ARG A 196 0.31 -19.39 -9.14
CA ARG A 196 1.46 -19.67 -10.00
C ARG A 196 1.35 -21.09 -10.57
N PRO A 197 1.37 -21.28 -11.90
CA PRO A 197 1.38 -22.60 -12.50
C PRO A 197 2.55 -23.41 -11.94
N ARG A 198 2.26 -24.30 -10.99
CA ARG A 198 3.25 -25.19 -10.39
C ARG A 198 3.15 -26.52 -11.09
N LEU A 199 4.25 -26.95 -11.67
CA LEU A 199 4.45 -28.33 -12.07
C LEU A 199 4.70 -29.16 -10.82
N ALA A 200 3.84 -30.14 -10.54
CA ALA A 200 4.17 -31.23 -9.64
C ALA A 200 4.75 -32.36 -10.49
N ALA A 201 6.04 -32.29 -10.82
CA ALA A 201 6.70 -33.40 -11.52
C ALA A 201 6.83 -34.60 -10.59
N VAL A 202 6.30 -35.76 -10.99
CA VAL A 202 6.53 -37.01 -10.26
C VAL A 202 7.83 -37.63 -10.77
N GLY A 203 8.96 -37.08 -10.27
CA GLY A 203 10.24 -37.80 -10.27
C GLY A 203 10.89 -38.04 -11.64
N ALA A 204 11.07 -36.99 -12.44
CA ALA A 204 11.83 -37.05 -13.70
C ALA A 204 13.28 -36.53 -13.58
N GLY A 205 13.85 -36.48 -12.38
CA GLY A 205 15.25 -36.12 -12.14
C GLY A 205 16.15 -37.35 -12.13
N LYS A 206 17.33 -37.27 -12.74
CA LYS A 206 18.42 -38.25 -12.53
C LYS A 206 19.07 -38.14 -11.15
N ASP A 207 18.71 -37.09 -10.40
CA ASP A 207 19.18 -36.84 -9.05
C ASP A 207 18.40 -37.70 -8.04
N GLU A 208 19.12 -38.21 -7.04
CA GLU A 208 18.59 -39.14 -6.06
C GLU A 208 17.41 -38.49 -5.31
N MET A 209 16.22 -39.07 -5.44
CA MET A 209 14.99 -38.54 -4.85
C MET A 209 15.11 -38.53 -3.31
N VAL A 210 15.16 -37.34 -2.71
CA VAL A 210 15.16 -37.14 -1.26
C VAL A 210 13.75 -36.76 -0.81
N VAL A 211 13.24 -37.45 0.21
CA VAL A 211 11.96 -37.19 0.86
C VAL A 211 12.24 -36.55 2.20
N THR A 212 11.62 -35.39 2.47
CA THR A 212 11.73 -34.74 3.78
C THR A 212 10.61 -35.23 4.69
N VAL A 213 10.98 -35.89 5.78
CA VAL A 213 10.07 -36.28 6.85
C VAL A 213 10.40 -35.49 8.11
N LYS A 214 9.47 -34.66 8.56
CA LYS A 214 9.60 -33.90 9.80
C LYS A 214 9.11 -34.74 10.97
N ASN A 215 9.97 -34.89 11.98
CA ASN A 215 9.58 -35.41 13.29
C ASN A 215 9.23 -34.25 14.21
N THR A 216 7.97 -34.17 14.61
CA THR A 216 7.45 -33.13 15.52
C THR A 216 7.60 -33.52 16.99
N ARG A 217 8.00 -34.76 17.27
CA ARG A 217 8.27 -35.27 18.61
C ARG A 217 9.62 -34.78 19.11
N GLY A 218 9.71 -34.47 20.40
CA GLY A 218 10.96 -34.07 21.06
C GLY A 218 12.02 -35.17 21.21
N GLY A 219 11.84 -36.34 20.59
CA GLY A 219 12.78 -37.45 20.61
C GLY A 219 12.73 -38.25 19.31
N SER A 220 13.75 -39.07 19.06
CA SER A 220 13.87 -39.81 17.80
C SER A 220 12.80 -40.90 17.64
N ILE A 221 12.39 -41.16 16.39
CA ILE A 221 11.42 -42.19 16.04
C ILE A 221 12.08 -43.16 15.07
N GLY A 222 12.22 -44.42 15.48
CA GLY A 222 12.74 -45.50 14.63
C GLY A 222 11.62 -46.25 13.92
N VAL A 223 11.68 -46.37 12.59
CA VAL A 223 10.77 -47.22 11.81
C VAL A 223 11.57 -48.05 10.79
N ALA A 224 11.44 -49.37 10.85
CA ALA A 224 12.07 -50.31 9.91
C ALA A 224 13.58 -50.05 9.63
N GLY A 225 14.32 -49.65 10.66
CA GLY A 225 15.76 -49.37 10.57
C GLY A 225 16.13 -47.95 10.13
N VAL A 226 15.15 -47.10 9.83
CA VAL A 226 15.33 -45.65 9.58
C VAL A 226 14.99 -44.90 10.85
N THR A 227 15.86 -43.98 11.28
CA THR A 227 15.66 -43.16 12.48
C THR A 227 15.38 -41.73 12.06
N PHE A 228 14.27 -41.18 12.53
CA PHE A 228 13.87 -39.79 12.33
C PHE A 228 14.22 -39.00 13.59
N GLU A 229 15.25 -38.17 13.51
CA GLU A 229 15.62 -37.23 14.57
C GLU A 229 14.61 -36.08 14.67
N PRO A 230 14.48 -35.40 15.83
CA PRO A 230 13.61 -34.23 15.94
C PRO A 230 13.91 -33.18 14.87
N GLY A 231 12.88 -32.68 14.19
CA GLY A 231 13.02 -31.74 13.08
C GLY A 231 12.97 -32.41 11.69
N ASN A 232 13.53 -31.75 10.68
CA ASN A 232 13.47 -32.22 9.29
C ASN A 232 14.52 -33.30 9.04
N ASN A 233 14.09 -34.45 8.52
CA ASN A 233 14.98 -35.55 8.13
C ASN A 233 14.89 -35.75 6.62
N GLU A 234 16.04 -35.70 5.97
CA GLU A 234 16.19 -36.05 4.57
C GLU A 234 16.44 -37.55 4.47
N VAL A 235 15.48 -38.29 3.89
CA VAL A 235 15.61 -39.74 3.66
C VAL A 235 15.63 -40.02 2.19
N SER A 236 16.49 -40.94 1.75
CA SER A 236 16.52 -41.37 0.35
C SER A 236 15.20 -42.06 -0.02
N ALA A 237 14.83 -42.06 -1.30
CA ALA A 237 13.63 -42.76 -1.76
C ALA A 237 13.63 -44.25 -1.41
N GLU A 238 14.81 -44.90 -1.36
CA GLU A 238 14.92 -46.29 -0.94
C GLU A 238 14.61 -46.46 0.57
N GLN A 239 15.13 -45.57 1.42
CA GLN A 239 14.84 -45.56 2.86
C GLN A 239 13.37 -45.24 3.12
N PHE A 240 12.81 -44.28 2.38
CA PHE A 240 11.41 -43.91 2.50
C PHE A 240 10.46 -45.02 2.04
N ALA A 241 10.77 -45.71 0.94
CA ALA A 241 9.99 -46.86 0.48
C ALA A 241 9.95 -48.00 1.52
N LYS A 242 11.03 -48.19 2.29
CA LYS A 242 11.08 -49.19 3.37
C LYS A 242 10.12 -48.88 4.52
N VAL A 243 9.85 -47.60 4.80
CA VAL A 243 9.00 -47.17 5.92
C VAL A 243 7.57 -46.85 5.52
N ARG A 244 7.32 -46.30 4.32
CA ARG A 244 6.03 -45.72 3.90
C ARG A 244 4.86 -46.71 3.95
N GLY A 245 5.12 -48.00 3.71
CA GLY A 245 4.11 -49.07 3.79
C GLY A 245 4.07 -49.83 5.12
N LYS A 246 4.75 -49.35 6.16
CA LYS A 246 4.74 -49.97 7.49
C LYS A 246 3.63 -49.38 8.34
N LYS A 247 2.82 -50.24 8.96
CA LYS A 247 1.75 -49.82 9.90
C LYS A 247 2.26 -48.88 11.00
N SER A 248 3.49 -49.07 11.47
CA SER A 248 4.12 -48.21 12.47
C SER A 248 4.41 -46.81 11.94
N PHE A 249 4.80 -46.66 10.66
CA PHE A 249 4.99 -45.35 10.05
C PHE A 249 3.65 -44.64 9.86
N GLU A 250 2.66 -45.34 9.31
CA GLU A 250 1.30 -44.82 9.10
C GLU A 250 0.64 -44.35 10.41
N ALA A 251 0.83 -45.11 11.50
CA ALA A 251 0.34 -44.72 12.83
C ALA A 251 1.00 -43.42 13.32
N GLN A 252 2.32 -43.30 13.21
CA GLN A 252 3.04 -42.09 13.63
C GLN A 252 2.69 -40.86 12.79
N VAL A 253 2.36 -41.05 11.51
CA VAL A 253 1.85 -39.98 10.63
C VAL A 253 0.42 -39.59 11.03
N LYS A 254 -0.45 -40.58 11.27
CA LYS A 254 -1.83 -40.33 11.70
C LYS A 254 -1.91 -39.64 13.06
N ASP A 255 -0.99 -39.97 13.96
CA ASP A 255 -0.87 -39.38 15.30
C ASP A 255 -0.17 -38.01 15.27
N GLY A 256 0.28 -37.55 14.10
CA GLY A 256 0.88 -36.22 13.90
C GLY A 256 2.34 -36.09 14.37
N PHE A 257 3.00 -37.20 14.72
CA PHE A 257 4.40 -37.22 15.15
C PHE A 257 5.39 -37.19 13.99
N LEU A 258 5.01 -37.76 12.85
CA LEU A 258 5.77 -37.67 11.60
C LEU A 258 4.93 -36.97 10.53
N GLU A 259 5.54 -36.03 9.82
CA GLU A 259 4.90 -35.29 8.73
C GLU A 259 5.77 -35.44 7.47
N VAL A 260 5.18 -35.91 6.37
CA VAL A 260 5.88 -35.95 5.08
C VAL A 260 5.77 -34.56 4.44
N VAL A 261 6.82 -33.76 4.56
CA VAL A 261 6.85 -32.33 4.19
C VAL A 261 7.08 -32.15 2.70
N SER A 262 7.88 -33.01 2.06
CA SER A 262 8.09 -32.98 0.62
C SER A 262 8.46 -34.36 0.07
N ASN A 263 7.86 -34.73 -1.07
CA ASN A 263 8.38 -35.79 -1.94
C ASN A 263 9.00 -35.07 -3.14
N SER A 264 10.33 -34.96 -3.18
CA SER A 264 11.13 -34.39 -4.29
C SER A 264 10.44 -33.30 -5.10
N VAL A 265 10.72 -32.07 -4.68
CA VAL A 265 10.43 -30.87 -5.44
C VAL A 265 11.40 -30.79 -6.63
N ILE A 266 10.94 -31.06 -7.86
CA ILE A 266 11.49 -30.35 -9.02
C ILE A 266 10.63 -29.10 -9.18
N VAL A 267 10.92 -28.09 -8.36
CA VAL A 267 10.55 -26.73 -8.73
C VAL A 267 11.70 -26.28 -9.60
N GLU A 268 11.52 -26.37 -10.92
CA GLU A 268 12.26 -25.48 -11.81
C GLU A 268 11.71 -24.07 -11.54
N GLU A 269 12.31 -23.41 -10.53
CA GLU A 269 12.35 -21.95 -10.50
C GLU A 269 13.30 -21.54 -11.64
N VAL A 270 12.71 -20.99 -12.70
CA VAL A 270 13.40 -20.11 -13.66
C VAL A 270 12.85 -18.72 -13.43
#